data_AF-A0A959PE62-F1
#
_entry.id   AF-A0A959PE62-F1
#
_cell.length_a   1.000
_cell.length_b   1.000
_cell.length_c   1.000
_cell.angle_alpha   90.00
_cell.angle_beta   90.00
_cell.angle_gamma   90.00
#
_symmetry.space_group_name_H-M   'P 1'
#
loop_
_entity.id
_entity.type
_entity.pdbx_description
1 polymer ?
#
loop_
_entity_poly.entity_id
_entity_poly.type
_entity_poly.pdbx_seq_one_letter_code
_entity_poly.pdbx_strand_id
1 'polypeptide(L)' 'MRKLFGFLLLMWVCSSSLQAQQYSFIQYSGNEGLVQSQVQCISQDSRGYLWCGTLGGVSQFNGREFSN' A
#
# COMPACT_ATOMS: atom_id res chain seq x y z
N MET A 1 20.20 3.81 -45.35
CA MET A 1 20.41 4.93 -44.40
C MET A 1 19.11 5.55 -43.89
N ARG A 2 18.22 6.11 -44.74
CA ARG A 2 16.94 6.74 -44.31
C ARG A 2 16.02 5.86 -43.44
N LYS A 3 15.86 4.57 -43.78
CA LYS A 3 14.99 3.63 -43.03
C LYS A 3 15.57 3.22 -41.67
N LEU A 4 16.91 3.20 -41.55
CA LEU A 4 17.61 2.86 -40.30
C LEU A 4 17.45 3.98 -39.26
N PHE A 5 17.50 5.23 -39.71
CA PHE A 5 17.32 6.39 -38.85
C PHE A 5 15.92 6.47 -38.24
N GLY A 6 14.88 6.19 -39.05
CA GLY A 6 13.50 6.11 -38.56
C GLY A 6 13.29 4.98 -37.53
N PHE A 7 13.95 3.84 -37.73
CA PHE A 7 13.89 2.72 -36.78
C PHE A 7 14.55 3.05 -35.43
N LEU A 8 15.73 3.70 -35.46
CA LEU A 8 16.42 4.15 -34.25
C LEU A 8 15.63 5.20 -33.48
N LEU A 9 14.96 6.11 -34.18
CA LEU A 9 14.10 7.12 -33.58
C LEU A 9 12.87 6.49 -32.88
N LEU A 10 12.28 5.46 -33.49
CA LEU A 10 11.16 4.69 -32.93
C LEU A 10 11.57 3.94 -31.65
N MET A 11 12.75 3.32 -31.64
CA MET A 11 13.29 2.60 -30.47
C MET A 11 13.59 3.54 -29.29
N TRP A 12 14.10 4.75 -29.58
CA TRP A 12 14.37 5.75 -28.55
C TRP A 12 13.08 6.23 -27.86
N VAL A 13 12.02 6.46 -28.65
CA VAL A 13 10.70 6.84 -28.14
C VAL A 13 10.09 5.72 -27.28
N CYS A 14 10.16 4.46 -27.72
CA CYS A 14 9.65 3.31 -26.94
C CYS A 14 10.39 3.06 -25.62
N SER A 15 11.64 3.52 -25.48
CA SER A 15 12.45 3.29 -24.27
C SER A 15 12.09 4.23 -23.10
N SER A 16 11.26 5.25 -23.35
CA SER A 16 11.13 6.40 -22.43
C SER A 16 10.03 6.31 -21.36
N SER A 17 9.26 5.21 -21.24
CA SER A 17 8.15 5.17 -20.27
C SER A 17 7.80 3.78 -19.71
N LEU A 18 8.79 3.03 -19.22
CA LEU A 18 8.57 1.92 -18.29
C LEU A 18 8.53 2.45 -16.86
N GLN A 19 7.43 3.10 -16.47
CA GLN A 19 7.16 3.36 -15.05
C GLN A 19 6.73 2.03 -14.41
N ALA A 20 7.54 1.51 -13.48
CA ALA A 20 7.12 0.41 -12.63
C ALA A 20 5.95 0.86 -11.73
N GLN A 21 5.08 -0.07 -11.35
CA GLN A 21 3.96 0.26 -10.47
C GLN A 21 4.48 0.72 -9.11
N GLN A 22 4.18 1.96 -8.74
CA GLN A 22 4.46 2.49 -7.41
C GLN A 22 3.29 2.17 -6.48
N TYR A 23 3.51 1.30 -5.50
CA TYR A 23 2.49 0.91 -4.52
C TYR A 23 2.42 1.96 -3.40
N SER A 24 1.23 2.48 -3.12
CA SER A 24 1.00 3.42 -2.01
C SER A 24 0.47 2.67 -0.80
N PHE A 25 1.02 2.96 0.38
CA PHE A 25 0.56 2.43 1.66
C PHE A 25 -0.07 3.54 2.48
N ILE A 26 -1.17 3.21 3.16
CA ILE A 26 -1.73 4.05 4.22
C ILE A 26 -1.10 3.60 5.54
N GLN A 27 -0.58 4.54 6.31
CA GLN A 27 0.02 4.25 7.61
C GLN A 27 -0.96 4.58 8.72
N TYR A 28 -1.13 3.63 9.65
CA TYR A 28 -1.88 3.81 10.88
C TYR A 28 -0.97 3.55 12.08
N SER A 29 -1.04 4.43 13.06
CA SER A 29 -0.25 4.42 14.30
C SER A 29 -1.12 4.87 15.48
N GLY A 30 -0.50 5.12 16.63
CA GLY A 30 -1.18 5.70 17.79
C GLY A 30 -1.87 7.03 17.48
N ASN A 31 -1.32 7.82 16.53
CA ASN A 31 -1.92 9.09 16.13
C ASN A 31 -3.27 8.92 15.42
N GLU A 32 -3.46 7.78 14.76
CA GLU A 32 -4.69 7.43 14.05
C GLU A 32 -5.61 6.50 14.87
N GLY A 33 -5.25 6.21 16.13
CA GLY A 33 -6.09 5.48 17.08
C GLY A 33 -5.71 4.02 17.33
N LEU A 34 -4.66 3.49 16.68
CA LEU A 34 -4.13 2.15 17.00
C LEU A 34 -3.56 2.13 18.42
N VAL A 35 -3.96 1.18 19.26
CA VAL A 35 -3.56 1.17 20.69
C VAL A 35 -2.05 1.11 20.88
N GLN A 36 -1.32 0.39 20.02
CA GLN A 36 0.12 0.27 20.07
C GLN A 36 0.68 -0.15 18.70
N SER A 37 1.80 0.45 18.27
CA SER A 37 2.30 0.33 16.89
C SER A 37 2.85 -1.04 16.49
N GLN A 38 3.07 -1.96 17.44
CA GLN A 38 3.68 -3.27 17.21
C GLN A 38 2.60 -4.37 17.14
N VAL A 39 1.93 -4.43 15.99
CA VAL A 39 0.92 -5.44 15.67
C VAL A 39 1.57 -6.82 15.54
N GLN A 40 1.06 -7.80 16.28
CA GLN A 40 1.50 -9.21 16.28
C GLN A 40 0.60 -10.09 15.40
N CYS A 41 -0.69 -9.79 15.35
CA CYS A 41 -1.64 -10.55 14.55
C CYS A 41 -2.79 -9.68 14.05
N ILE A 42 -3.37 -10.08 12.92
CA ILE A 42 -4.52 -9.42 12.30
C ILE A 42 -5.54 -10.51 11.92
N SER A 43 -6.83 -10.26 12.19
CA SER A 43 -7.94 -11.09 11.75
C SER A 43 -9.11 -10.23 11.28
N GLN A 44 -9.96 -10.74 10.39
CA GLN A 44 -11.18 -10.07 9.96
C GLN A 44 -12.40 -10.82 10.48
N ASP A 45 -13.36 -10.10 11.07
CA ASP A 45 -14.63 -10.70 11.50
C ASP A 45 -15.64 -10.83 10.34
N SER A 46 -16.77 -11.50 10.58
CA SER A 46 -17.82 -11.73 9.58
C SER A 46 -18.54 -10.46 9.13
N ARG A 47 -18.39 -9.34 9.86
CA ARG A 47 -18.94 -8.03 9.50
C ARG A 47 -17.93 -7.16 8.73
N GLY A 48 -16.69 -7.64 8.59
CA GLY A 48 -15.63 -6.99 7.84
C GLY A 48 -14.68 -6.13 8.69
N TYR A 49 -14.83 -6.09 10.01
CA TYR A 49 -13.92 -5.34 10.89
C TYR A 49 -12.57 -6.06 10.98
N LEU A 50 -11.49 -5.29 10.95
CA LEU A 50 -10.15 -5.82 11.23
C LEU A 50 -9.87 -5.74 12.72
N TRP A 51 -9.34 -6.82 13.28
CA TRP A 51 -8.91 -6.94 14.66
C TRP A 51 -7.40 -7.06 14.68
N CYS A 52 -6.73 -6.09 15.30
CA CYS A 52 -5.28 -6.00 15.40
C CYS A 52 -4.86 -6.32 16.83
N GLY A 53 -4.24 -7.48 17.04
CA GLY A 53 -3.60 -7.82 18.30
C GLY A 53 -2.22 -7.18 18.36
N THR A 54 -1.99 -6.31 19.34
CA THR A 54 -0.74 -5.56 19.53
C THR A 54 -0.10 -5.97 20.86
N LEU A 55 1.13 -5.51 21.15
CA LEU A 55 1.72 -5.73 22.48
C LEU A 55 1.01 -4.93 23.60
N GLY A 56 0.21 -3.93 23.27
CA GLY A 56 -0.49 -3.07 24.24
C GLY A 56 -1.96 -3.40 24.44
N GLY A 57 -2.53 -4.33 23.67
CA GLY A 57 -3.97 -4.62 23.66
C GLY A 57 -4.48 -4.94 22.26
N VAL A 58 -5.80 -4.91 22.10
CA VAL A 58 -6.47 -5.20 20.83
C VAL A 58 -7.12 -3.93 20.30
N SER A 59 -6.97 -3.66 19.00
CA SER A 59 -7.68 -2.58 18.32
C SER A 59 -8.59 -3.15 17.23
N GLN A 60 -9.85 -2.71 17.18
CA GLN A 60 -10.78 -3.00 16.10
C GLN A 60 -10.80 -1.83 15.11
N PHE A 61 -10.74 -2.11 13.81
CA PHE A 61 -10.79 -1.12 12.74
C PHE A 61 -11.97 -1.37 11.81
N ASN A 62 -12.75 -0.32 11.55
CA ASN A 62 -13.97 -0.38 10.75
C ASN A 62 -13.79 0.04 9.27
N GLY A 63 -12.55 0.30 8.83
CA GLY A 63 -12.25 0.86 7.51
C GLY A 63 -12.00 2.38 7.52
N ARG A 64 -12.26 3.06 8.65
CA ARG A 64 -12.00 4.49 8.83
C ARG A 64 -11.33 4.81 10.16
N GLU A 65 -11.80 4.20 11.25
CA GLU A 65 -11.42 4.54 12.62
C GLU A 65 -11.16 3.29 13.46
N PHE A 66 -10.33 3.44 14.49
CA PHE A 66 -10.05 2.41 15.49
C PHE A 66 -10.90 2.55 16.75
N SER A 67 -11.23 1.42 17.37
CA SER A 67 -11.82 1.30 18.70
C SER A 67 -10.96 0.34 19.52
N ASN A 68 -10.56 0.75 20.72
CA ASN A 68 -9.64 0.03 21.63
C ASN A 68 -10.36 -0.46 22.88
#